data_AF-A0AAD5FMH5-F1
#
_entry.id   AF-A0AAD5FMH5-F1
#
_cell.length_a   1.000
_cell.length_b   1.000
_cell.length_c   1.000
_cell.angle_alpha   90.00
_cell.angle_beta   90.00
_cell.angle_gamma   90.00
#
_symmetry.space_group_name_H-M   'P 1'
#
loop_
_entity.id
_entity.type
_entity.pdbx_description
1 polymer ?
#
loop_
_entity_poly.entity_id
_entity_poly.type
_entity_poly.pdbx_seq_one_letter_code
_entity_poly.pdbx_strand_id
1 'polypeptide(L)'
;IDSLPTIEKLVFQTWNALPDSYSNMKKYAFGVLSIFGSTYLCEQIFSNMNYIKSKYRTRLTDESLQSCVKIKVTSYMPDVEKLSSDVRKQKSH
;
A
#
# COMPACT_ATOMS: atom_id res chain seq x y z
N ILE A 1 -0.72 1.60 15.59
CA ILE A 1 0.70 1.96 15.83
C ILE A 1 1.62 0.75 15.63
N ASP A 2 1.15 -0.47 15.88
CA ASP A 2 1.99 -1.67 15.81
C ASP A 2 2.48 -2.07 14.41
N SER A 3 1.86 -1.58 13.33
CA SER A 3 2.20 -1.94 11.95
C SER A 3 3.17 -1.01 11.20
N LEU A 4 3.69 0.05 11.82
CA LEU A 4 4.66 0.94 11.14
C LEU A 4 6.09 0.32 11.14
N PRO A 5 6.84 0.42 10.02
CA PRO A 5 8.27 0.13 9.95
C PRO A 5 9.08 0.84 11.06
N THR A 6 10.17 0.22 11.50
CA THR A 6 11.02 0.68 12.63
C THR A 6 11.44 2.15 12.52
N ILE A 7 11.71 2.62 11.29
CA ILE A 7 12.13 4.01 11.03
C ILE A 7 10.98 4.99 11.21
N GLU A 8 9.77 4.66 10.73
CA GLU A 8 8.61 5.55 10.87
C GLU A 8 8.17 5.68 12.34
N LYS A 9 8.28 4.60 13.12
CA LYS A 9 8.09 4.63 14.59
C LYS A 9 9.09 5.58 15.26
N LEU A 10 10.37 5.52 14.88
CA LEU A 10 11.41 6.38 15.42
C LEU A 10 11.17 7.87 15.09
N VAL A 11 10.78 8.17 13.85
CA VAL A 11 10.43 9.54 13.43
C VAL A 11 9.24 10.07 14.24
N PHE A 12 8.18 9.28 14.37
CA PHE A 12 6.99 9.67 15.14
C PHE A 12 7.31 9.90 16.63
N GLN A 13 8.12 9.03 17.24
CA GLN A 13 8.56 9.19 18.63
C GLN A 13 9.42 10.46 18.82
N THR A 14 10.35 10.72 17.89
CA THR A 14 11.23 11.89 17.94
C THR A 14 10.44 13.20 17.88
N TRP A 15 9.48 13.30 16.96
CA TRP A 15 8.63 14.50 16.86
C TRP A 15 7.69 14.68 18.06
N ASN A 16 7.22 13.59 18.68
CA ASN A 16 6.39 13.65 19.88
C ASN A 16 7.15 13.99 21.14
N ALA A 17 8.45 13.68 21.21
CA ALA A 17 9.31 14.01 22.35
C ALA A 17 9.60 15.52 22.48
N LEU A 18 9.32 16.32 21.44
CA LEU A 18 9.48 17.78 21.52
C LEU A 18 8.47 18.40 22.50
N PRO A 19 8.82 19.51 23.17
CA PRO A 19 7.88 20.24 24.03
C PRO A 19 6.66 20.76 23.26
N ASP A 20 5.54 20.95 23.96
CA ASP A 20 4.28 21.41 23.35
C ASP A 20 4.29 22.89 22.92
N SER A 21 5.29 23.65 23.38
CA SER A 21 5.60 24.98 22.84
C SER A 21 5.89 24.95 21.33
N TYR A 22 6.27 23.79 20.78
CA TYR A 22 6.51 23.57 19.35
C TYR A 22 5.33 22.92 18.62
N SER A 23 4.11 22.97 19.18
CA SER A 23 2.91 22.34 18.61
C SER A 23 2.66 22.68 17.14
N ASN A 24 2.88 23.93 16.72
CA ASN A 24 2.74 24.34 15.32
C ASN A 24 3.79 23.66 14.43
N MET A 25 5.05 23.61 14.88
CA MET A 25 6.13 22.94 14.15
C MET A 25 5.86 21.44 13.99
N LYS A 26 5.38 20.76 15.06
CA LYS A 26 4.94 19.36 14.99
C LYS A 26 3.86 19.16 13.92
N LYS A 27 2.84 20.03 13.88
CA LYS A 27 1.76 19.96 12.87
C LYS A 27 2.29 20.07 11.44
N TYR A 28 3.18 21.03 11.16
CA TYR A 28 3.77 21.17 9.84
C TYR A 28 4.64 19.96 9.46
N ALA A 29 5.47 19.48 10.39
CA ALA A 29 6.32 18.31 10.16
C ALA A 29 5.48 17.06 9.83
N PHE A 30 4.43 16.79 10.61
CA PHE A 30 3.53 15.66 10.33
C PHE A 30 2.73 15.85 9.03
N GLY A 31 2.31 17.08 8.70
CA GLY A 31 1.68 17.38 7.42
C GLY A 31 2.59 17.07 6.23
N VAL A 32 3.84 17.54 6.30
CA VAL A 32 4.86 17.28 5.27
C VAL A 32 5.18 15.79 5.16
N LEU A 33 5.40 15.10 6.28
CA LEU A 33 5.61 13.65 6.31
C LEU A 33 4.44 12.88 5.69
N SER A 34 3.20 13.29 5.97
CA SER A 34 2.00 12.67 5.38
C SER A 34 1.94 12.88 3.86
N ILE A 35 2.31 14.05 3.35
CA ILE A 35 2.36 14.33 1.92
C ILE A 35 3.38 13.38 1.27
N PHE A 36 4.61 13.31 1.79
CA PHE A 36 5.65 12.42 1.25
C PHE A 36 5.22 10.96 1.24
N GLY A 37 4.63 10.47 2.33
CA GLY A 37 4.12 9.08 2.40
C GLY A 37 3.03 8.82 1.35
N SER A 38 2.09 9.75 1.18
CA SER A 38 1.01 9.62 0.19
C SER A 38 1.52 9.68 -1.25
N THR A 39 2.47 10.56 -1.56
CA THR A 39 3.09 10.65 -2.90
C THR A 39 3.82 9.36 -3.24
N TYR A 40 4.65 8.85 -2.32
CA TYR A 40 5.35 7.57 -2.52
C TYR A 40 4.36 6.43 -2.82
N LEU A 41 3.28 6.34 -2.04
CA LEU A 41 2.25 5.33 -2.25
C LEU A 41 1.58 5.48 -3.62
N CYS A 42 1.23 6.70 -4.02
CA CYS A 42 0.65 7.00 -5.33
C CYS A 42 1.59 6.62 -6.48
N GLU A 43 2.88 6.95 -6.38
CA GLU A 43 3.90 6.57 -7.36
C GLU A 43 4.09 5.05 -7.45
N GLN A 44 4.12 4.37 -6.29
CA GLN A 44 4.22 2.92 -6.22
C GLN A 44 2.98 2.25 -6.82
N ILE A 45 1.78 2.77 -6.54
CA ILE A 45 0.51 2.32 -7.14
C ILE A 45 0.58 2.48 -8.68
N PHE A 46 1.00 3.65 -9.17
CA PHE A 46 1.09 3.93 -10.60
C PHE A 46 2.11 3.03 -11.31
N SER A 47 3.29 2.86 -10.72
CA SER A 47 4.33 1.96 -11.22
C SER A 47 3.84 0.50 -11.25
N ASN A 48 3.17 0.05 -10.19
CA ASN A 48 2.56 -1.28 -10.14
C ASN A 48 1.47 -1.45 -11.22
N MET A 49 0.60 -0.46 -11.41
CA MET A 49 -0.39 -0.49 -12.48
C MET A 49 0.27 -0.60 -13.85
N ASN A 50 1.32 0.19 -14.09
CA ASN A 50 2.05 0.17 -15.36
C ASN A 50 2.74 -1.18 -15.60
N TYR A 51 3.35 -1.77 -14.57
CA TYR A 51 3.95 -3.10 -14.63
C TYR A 51 2.90 -4.19 -14.93
N ILE A 52 1.76 -4.17 -14.24
CA ILE A 52 0.69 -5.16 -14.43
C ILE A 52 0.07 -5.02 -15.84
N LYS A 53 -0.24 -3.79 -16.27
CA LYS A 53 -0.75 -3.51 -17.63
C LYS A 53 0.23 -3.92 -18.71
N SER A 54 1.53 -3.67 -18.53
CA SER A 54 2.57 -4.04 -19.50
C SER A 54 2.71 -5.56 -19.62
N LYS A 55 2.70 -6.28 -18.49
CA LYS A 55 2.91 -7.75 -18.46
C LYS A 55 1.71 -8.57 -18.94
N TYR A 56 0.48 -8.09 -18.71
CA TYR A 56 -0.76 -8.86 -18.97
C TYR A 56 -1.73 -8.16 -19.93
N ARG A 57 -1.18 -7.30 -20.80
CA ARG A 57 -1.85 -6.34 -21.70
C ARG A 57 -3.09 -6.84 -22.46
N THR A 58 -3.27 -8.15 -22.59
CA THR A 58 -4.34 -8.78 -23.37
C THR A 58 -5.40 -9.52 -22.53
N ARG A 59 -5.24 -9.63 -21.20
CA ARG A 59 -6.05 -10.58 -20.38
C ARG A 59 -6.66 -10.04 -19.08
N LEU A 60 -6.32 -8.82 -18.64
CA LEU A 60 -6.85 -8.27 -17.39
C LEU A 60 -7.94 -7.24 -17.65
N THR A 61 -9.11 -7.47 -17.05
CA THR A 61 -10.18 -6.48 -16.91
C THR A 61 -9.81 -5.44 -15.86
N ASP A 62 -10.42 -4.25 -15.89
CA ASP A 62 -10.14 -3.17 -14.92
C ASP A 62 -10.33 -3.62 -13.46
N GLU A 63 -11.33 -4.46 -13.20
CA GLU A 63 -11.62 -5.05 -11.89
C GLU A 63 -10.51 -5.99 -11.39
N SER A 64 -9.93 -6.79 -12.27
CA SER A 64 -8.81 -7.67 -11.93
C SER A 64 -7.52 -6.88 -11.66
N LEU A 65 -7.32 -5.76 -12.37
CA LEU A 65 -6.20 -4.84 -12.13
C LEU A 65 -6.33 -4.13 -10.77
N GLN A 66 -7.51 -3.60 -10.46
CA GLN A 66 -7.85 -3.02 -9.15
C GLN A 66 -7.53 -4.00 -8.02
N SER A 67 -7.94 -5.27 -8.18
CA SER A 67 -7.68 -6.33 -7.21
C SER A 67 -6.18 -6.61 -7.04
N CYS A 68 -5.42 -6.69 -8.13
CA CYS A 68 -3.96 -6.88 -8.07
C CYS A 68 -3.23 -5.71 -7.40
N VAL A 69 -3.63 -4.47 -7.67
CA VAL A 69 -3.08 -3.28 -7.02
C VAL A 69 -3.39 -3.30 -5.52
N LYS A 70 -4.63 -3.62 -5.15
CA LYS A 70 -5.06 -3.73 -3.75
C LYS A 70 -4.25 -4.77 -2.98
N ILE A 71 -4.02 -5.96 -3.55
CA ILE A 71 -3.18 -7.01 -2.93
C ILE A 71 -1.74 -6.53 -2.75
N LYS A 72 -1.17 -5.79 -3.71
CA LYS A 72 0.22 -5.32 -3.63
C LYS A 72 0.44 -4.17 -2.66
N VAL A 73 -0.58 -3.34 -2.45
CA VAL A 73 -0.49 -2.06 -1.73
C VAL A 73 -0.97 -2.19 -0.29
N THR A 74 -1.79 -3.20 -0.01
CA THR A 74 -2.27 -3.50 1.35
C THR A 74 -1.51 -4.70 1.90
N SER A 75 -1.43 -4.82 3.23
CA SER A 75 -0.94 -6.04 3.90
C SER A 75 -1.94 -7.22 3.76
N TYR A 76 -2.92 -7.12 2.86
CA TYR A 76 -3.90 -8.17 2.63
C TYR A 76 -3.23 -9.34 1.94
N MET A 77 -3.06 -10.43 2.69
CA MET A 77 -2.62 -11.71 2.15
C MET A 77 -3.88 -12.49 1.74
N PRO A 78 -4.20 -12.59 0.44
CA PRO A 78 -5.32 -13.43 0.02
C PRO A 78 -5.05 -14.88 0.44
N ASP A 79 -6.07 -15.56 0.93
CA ASP A 79 -6.01 -16.99 1.23
C ASP A 79 -5.90 -17.78 -0.07
N VAL A 80 -4.64 -18.03 -0.47
CA VAL A 80 -4.29 -18.67 -1.74
C VAL A 80 -4.76 -20.13 -1.77
N GLU A 81 -4.79 -20.81 -0.62
CA GLU A 81 -5.27 -22.18 -0.54
C GLU A 81 -6.76 -22.25 -0.86
N LYS A 82 -7.55 -21.40 -0.20
CA LYS A 82 -8.99 -21.30 -0.47
C LYS A 82 -9.28 -20.92 -1.92
N LEU A 83 -8.57 -19.93 -2.46
CA LEU A 83 -8.72 -19.52 -3.87
C LEU A 83 -8.36 -20.65 -4.85
N SER A 84 -7.29 -21.40 -4.57
CA SER A 84 -6.85 -22.51 -5.43
C SER A 84 -7.84 -23.68 -5.43
N SER A 85 -8.52 -23.89 -4.30
CA SER A 85 -9.52 -24.94 -4.15
C SER A 85 -10.81 -24.66 -4.95
N ASP A 86 -11.16 -23.38 -5.12
CA ASP A 86 -12.32 -22.95 -5.90
C ASP A 86 -12.02 -22.92 -7.41
N VAL A 87 -10.83 -22.49 -7.83
CA VAL A 87 -10.42 -22.47 -9.25
C VAL A 87 -10.34 -23.87 -9.86
N ARG A 88 -9.95 -24.89 -9.07
CA ARG A 88 -9.87 -26.30 -9.51
C ARG A 88 -11.22 -26.90 -9.93
N LYS A 89 -12.35 -26.24 -9.68
CA LYS A 89 -13.69 -26.73 -10.09
C LYS A 89 -14.11 -26.28 -11.48
N GLN A 90 -13.37 -25.40 -12.16
CA GLN A 90 -13.59 -25.19 -13.59
C GLN A 90 -13.00 -26.35 -14.39
N LYS A 91 -13.83 -27.38 -14.61
CA LYS A 91 -13.53 -28.39 -15.62
C LYS A 91 -13.45 -27.69 -16.98
N SER A 92 -12.29 -27.78 -17.62
CA SER A 92 -12.16 -27.51 -19.05
C SER A 92 -13.14 -28.43 -19.80
N HIS A 93 -13.89 -27.85 -20.71
CA HIS A 93 -14.59 -28.60 -21.76
C HIS A 93 -13.64 -28.87 -22.92
#